data_AF-A0A2K3MDL1-F1
#
_entry.id   AF-A0A2K3MDL1-F1
#
_cell.length_a   1.000
_cell.length_b   1.000
_cell.length_c   1.000
_cell.angle_alpha   90.00
_cell.angle_beta   90.00
_cell.angle_gamma   90.00
#
_symmetry.space_group_name_H-M   'P 1'
#
loop_
_entity.id
_entity.type
_entity.pdbx_description
1 polymer ?
#
loop_
_entity_poly.entity_id
_entity_poly.type
_entity_poly.pdbx_seq_one_letter_code
_entity_poly.pdbx_strand_id
1 'polypeptide(L)'
;MIGSQALIGYRRSDGGFKAYTSSITSYSTMLQEGNLSFPVYDVSGMYVNGSMMIFARLELPRNLSLVNHVWQEGLVSDDGSLIAHAMTGPNVQSFGILDFKSAIVSKNVGGKLKSRTMLRN
;
A
#
# COMPACT_ATOMS: atom_id res chain seq x y z
N MET A 1 -5.64 -3.76 10.21
CA MET A 1 -5.86 -3.70 8.75
C MET A 1 -7.32 -3.42 8.40
N ILE A 2 -8.30 -4.08 9.03
CA ILE A 2 -9.73 -3.71 8.84
C ILE A 2 -9.94 -2.21 9.09
N GLY A 3 -10.73 -1.57 8.22
CA GLY A 3 -10.97 -0.13 8.20
C GLY A 3 -9.88 0.68 7.50
N SER A 4 -8.81 0.04 7.03
CA SER A 4 -7.76 0.69 6.23
C SER A 4 -8.17 0.79 4.76
N GLN A 5 -7.47 1.66 4.05
CA GLN A 5 -7.64 1.94 2.64
C GLN A 5 -6.31 1.75 1.95
N ALA A 6 -6.31 1.10 0.78
CA ALA A 6 -5.09 0.59 0.18
C ALA A 6 -4.95 1.00 -1.29
N LEU A 7 -3.70 1.28 -1.66
CA LEU A 7 -3.22 1.21 -3.04
C LEU A 7 -2.70 -0.21 -3.27
N ILE A 8 -3.25 -0.87 -4.28
CA ILE A 8 -2.90 -2.23 -4.65
C ILE A 8 -2.08 -2.20 -5.92
N GLY A 9 -1.01 -2.99 -5.97
CA GLY A 9 -0.16 -3.15 -7.15
C GLY A 9 0.25 -4.61 -7.27
N TYR A 10 0.02 -5.23 -8.43
CA TYR A 10 0.45 -6.59 -8.68
C TYR A 10 0.76 -6.83 -10.15
N ARG A 11 1.58 -7.85 -10.40
CA ARG A 11 1.89 -8.32 -11.75
C ARG A 11 0.85 -9.35 -12.17
N ARG A 12 0.21 -9.10 -13.32
CA ARG A 12 -0.73 -10.00 -13.96
C ARG A 12 0.00 -11.15 -14.65
N SER A 13 -0.70 -12.25 -14.89
CA SER A 13 -0.18 -13.43 -15.59
C SER A 13 0.26 -13.13 -17.03
N ASP A 14 -0.37 -12.15 -17.68
CA ASP A 14 0.01 -11.63 -19.01
C ASP A 14 1.28 -10.76 -19.01
N GLY A 15 1.92 -10.59 -17.84
CA GLY A 15 3.12 -9.77 -17.67
C GLY A 15 2.85 -8.28 -17.43
N GLY A 16 1.61 -7.82 -17.55
CA GLY A 16 1.21 -6.46 -17.25
C GLY A 16 1.27 -6.14 -15.75
N PHE A 17 1.32 -4.85 -15.42
CA PHE A 17 1.18 -4.38 -14.04
C PHE A 17 -0.20 -3.75 -13.87
N LYS A 18 -0.93 -4.13 -12.82
CA LYS A 18 -2.20 -3.51 -12.44
C LYS A 18 -2.02 -2.75 -11.13
N ALA A 19 -2.44 -1.49 -11.12
CA ALA A 19 -2.52 -0.65 -9.94
C ALA A 19 -3.92 -0.08 -9.78
N TYR A 20 -4.47 -0.10 -8.57
CA TYR A 20 -5.82 0.38 -8.28
C TYR A 20 -6.02 0.61 -6.78
N THR A 21 -7.17 1.14 -6.39
CA THR A 21 -7.53 1.38 -4.98
C THR A 21 -8.49 0.32 -4.44
N SER A 22 -8.41 0.02 -3.14
CA SER A 22 -9.34 -0.89 -2.48
C SER A 22 -9.57 -0.50 -1.03
N SER A 23 -10.81 -0.65 -0.56
CA SER A 23 -11.18 -0.48 0.85
C SER A 23 -11.19 -1.82 1.56
N ILE A 24 -10.50 -1.93 2.70
CA ILE A 24 -10.37 -3.18 3.45
C ILE A 24 -11.38 -3.20 4.58
N THR A 25 -12.52 -3.86 4.35
CA THR A 25 -13.63 -3.94 5.30
C THR A 25 -13.66 -5.25 6.10
N SER A 26 -12.91 -6.27 5.69
CA SER A 26 -12.81 -7.56 6.38
C SER A 26 -11.43 -8.21 6.19
N TYR A 27 -11.10 -9.20 7.03
CA TYR A 27 -9.92 -10.05 6.82
C TYR A 27 -10.08 -11.03 5.64
N SER A 28 -11.31 -11.29 5.20
CA SER A 28 -11.65 -12.10 4.03
C SER A 28 -11.74 -11.29 2.74
N THR A 29 -11.21 -10.06 2.73
CA THR A 29 -11.20 -9.21 1.53
C THR A 29 -10.46 -9.90 0.38
N MET A 30 -10.99 -9.77 -0.84
CA MET A 30 -10.26 -10.15 -2.06
C MET A 30 -9.63 -8.92 -2.72
N LEU A 31 -9.51 -7.82 -1.95
CA LEU A 31 -8.98 -6.53 -2.40
C LEU A 31 -9.70 -6.06 -3.66
N GLN A 32 -11.03 -6.10 -3.65
CA GLN A 32 -11.87 -5.67 -4.76
C GLN A 32 -11.61 -4.20 -5.08
N GLU A 33 -11.52 -3.90 -6.37
CA GLU A 33 -11.31 -2.54 -6.85
C GLU A 33 -12.47 -1.62 -6.46
N GLY A 34 -12.14 -0.47 -5.89
CA GLY A 34 -13.13 0.48 -5.39
C GLY A 34 -12.52 1.78 -4.90
N ASN A 35 -13.39 2.77 -4.70
CA ASN A 35 -12.98 4.11 -4.28
C ASN A 35 -12.54 4.14 -2.81
N LEU A 36 -11.72 5.13 -2.50
CA LEU A 36 -11.37 5.50 -1.13
C LEU A 36 -12.27 6.64 -0.64
N SER A 37 -12.19 6.93 0.66
CA SER A 37 -12.90 8.01 1.36
C SER A 37 -12.44 9.40 0.95
N PHE A 38 -11.37 9.48 0.15
CA PHE A 38 -10.87 10.71 -0.45
C PHE A 38 -10.46 10.42 -1.90
N PRO A 39 -10.51 11.42 -2.80
CA PRO A 39 -10.18 11.21 -4.20
C PRO A 39 -8.74 10.76 -4.42
N VAL A 40 -8.57 9.80 -5.33
CA VAL A 40 -7.28 9.33 -5.81
C VAL A 40 -7.29 9.42 -7.33
N TYR A 41 -6.27 10.08 -7.88
CA TYR A 41 -6.12 10.32 -9.30
C TYR A 41 -4.87 9.63 -9.83
N ASP A 42 -4.86 9.40 -11.14
CA ASP A 42 -3.66 9.02 -11.90
C ASP A 42 -2.99 7.73 -11.39
N VAL A 43 -3.79 6.79 -10.87
CA VAL A 43 -3.30 5.52 -10.32
C VAL A 43 -2.67 4.69 -11.43
N SER A 44 -1.39 4.40 -11.27
CA SER A 44 -0.61 3.60 -12.21
C SER A 44 0.50 2.88 -11.46
N GLY A 45 1.23 2.03 -12.15
CA GLY A 45 2.39 1.40 -11.55
C GLY A 45 3.23 0.64 -12.55
N MET A 46 4.36 0.15 -12.08
CA MET A 46 5.29 -0.61 -12.89
C MET A 46 6.04 -1.64 -12.05
N TYR A 47 6.53 -2.66 -12.74
CA TYR A 47 7.45 -3.63 -12.19
C TYR A 47 8.76 -3.57 -12.98
N VAL A 48 9.86 -3.21 -12.32
CA VAL A 48 11.18 -3.08 -12.93
C VAL A 48 12.22 -3.66 -11.98
N ASN A 49 13.10 -4.54 -12.49
CA ASN A 49 14.23 -5.11 -11.75
C ASN A 49 13.86 -5.69 -10.37
N GLY A 50 12.78 -6.48 -10.29
CA GLY A 50 12.34 -7.07 -9.02
C GLY A 50 11.56 -6.13 -8.10
N SER A 51 11.40 -4.85 -8.48
CA SER A 51 10.73 -3.83 -7.66
C SER A 51 9.37 -3.45 -8.25
N MET A 52 8.36 -3.38 -7.39
CA MET A 52 7.05 -2.83 -7.73
C MET A 52 6.95 -1.38 -7.27
N MET A 53 6.43 -0.51 -8.13
CA MET A 53 6.17 0.89 -7.81
C MET A 53 4.74 1.26 -8.19
N ILE A 54 4.04 1.96 -7.30
CA ILE A 54 2.71 2.52 -7.54
C ILE A 54 2.85 4.03 -7.55
N PHE A 55 2.24 4.67 -8.54
CA PHE A 55 2.10 6.13 -8.62
C PHE A 55 0.63 6.48 -8.46
N ALA A 56 0.35 7.49 -7.64
CA ALA A 56 -0.99 8.00 -7.43
C ALA A 56 -0.91 9.45 -6.92
N ARG A 57 -1.95 10.23 -7.22
CA ARG A 57 -2.13 11.58 -6.67
C ARG A 57 -3.32 11.58 -5.73
N LEU A 58 -3.08 11.91 -4.46
CA LEU A 58 -4.07 11.87 -3.39
C LEU A 58 -4.58 13.29 -3.10
N GLU A 59 -5.89 13.49 -3.09
CA GLU A 59 -6.50 14.71 -2.57
C GLU A 59 -6.85 14.51 -1.09
N LEU A 60 -5.96 14.95 -0.20
CA LEU A 60 -6.13 14.74 1.23
C LEU A 60 -7.15 15.71 1.84
N PRO A 61 -7.98 15.26 2.80
CA PRO A 61 -8.84 16.14 3.58
C PRO A 61 -8.05 17.27 4.24
N ARG A 62 -8.69 18.44 4.41
CA ARG A 62 -8.08 19.58 5.11
C ARG A 62 -7.55 19.14 6.48
N ASN A 63 -6.32 19.54 6.79
CA ASN A 63 -5.58 19.23 8.02
C ASN A 63 -5.08 17.78 8.19
N LEU A 64 -5.26 16.90 7.20
CA LEU A 64 -4.65 15.56 7.22
C LEU A 64 -3.27 15.60 6.56
N SER A 65 -2.21 15.62 7.38
CA SER A 65 -0.82 15.47 6.90
C SER A 65 -0.14 14.21 7.41
N LEU A 66 -0.56 13.71 8.58
CA LEU A 66 -0.05 12.49 9.19
C LEU A 66 -1.05 11.35 8.98
N VAL A 67 -0.56 10.22 8.49
CA VAL A 67 -1.34 8.99 8.38
C VAL A 67 -0.56 7.80 8.92
N ASN A 68 -1.27 6.85 9.51
CA ASN A 68 -0.71 5.52 9.74
C ASN A 68 -0.60 4.82 8.38
N HIS A 69 0.61 4.44 8.03
CA HIS A 69 0.91 3.71 6.82
C HIS A 69 1.42 2.32 7.17
N VAL A 70 0.99 1.34 6.38
CA VAL A 70 1.49 -0.04 6.43
C VAL A 70 1.88 -0.47 5.04
N TRP A 71 2.93 -1.27 4.94
CA TRP A 71 3.31 -1.90 3.67
C TRP A 71 3.24 -3.42 3.83
N GLN A 72 2.49 -4.06 2.94
CA GLN A 72 2.16 -5.48 3.01
C GLN A 72 2.48 -6.15 1.68
N GLU A 73 3.03 -7.36 1.74
CA GLU A 73 3.32 -8.19 0.57
C GLU A 73 2.68 -9.56 0.73
N GLY A 74 2.03 -10.03 -0.32
CA GLY A 74 1.34 -11.31 -0.37
C GLY A 74 1.47 -11.97 -1.73
N LEU A 75 0.96 -13.20 -1.81
CA LEU A 75 0.97 -13.99 -3.02
C LEU A 75 -0.23 -13.64 -3.92
N VAL A 76 -0.04 -13.86 -5.21
CA VAL A 76 -1.12 -13.89 -6.22
C VAL A 76 -1.32 -15.36 -6.58
N SER A 77 -2.57 -15.85 -6.56
CA SER A 77 -2.89 -17.22 -6.98
C SER A 77 -2.75 -17.39 -8.48
N ASP A 78 -2.70 -18.64 -8.93
CA ASP A 78 -2.59 -19.01 -10.33
C ASP A 78 -3.76 -18.48 -11.18
N ASP A 79 -4.95 -18.31 -10.58
CA ASP A 79 -6.12 -17.72 -11.22
C ASP A 79 -6.10 -16.17 -11.27
N GLY A 80 -5.04 -15.54 -10.73
CA GLY A 80 -4.86 -14.09 -10.70
C GLY A 80 -5.51 -13.39 -9.51
N SER A 81 -6.14 -14.13 -8.58
CA SER A 81 -6.70 -13.55 -7.36
C SER A 81 -5.62 -13.16 -6.35
N LEU A 82 -5.87 -12.12 -5.56
CA LEU A 82 -4.97 -11.71 -4.48
C LEU A 82 -5.30 -12.49 -3.22
N ILE A 83 -4.27 -13.07 -2.59
CA ILE A 83 -4.42 -13.91 -1.40
C ILE A 83 -3.97 -13.14 -0.16
N ALA A 84 -4.55 -13.46 0.99
CA ALA A 84 -4.08 -12.97 2.28
C ALA A 84 -2.58 -13.19 2.45
N HIS A 85 -1.88 -12.16 2.89
CA HIS A 85 -0.47 -12.25 3.26
C HIS A 85 -0.28 -12.97 4.59
N ALA A 86 0.96 -13.37 4.88
CA ALA A 86 1.32 -13.89 6.19
C ALA A 86 1.13 -12.82 7.28
N MET A 87 0.38 -13.12 8.34
CA MET A 87 0.15 -12.24 9.48
C MET A 87 1.28 -12.32 10.53
N THR A 88 2.52 -12.46 10.07
CA THR A 88 3.72 -12.63 10.90
C THR A 88 4.93 -11.95 10.26
N GLY A 89 6.05 -11.87 10.99
CA GLY A 89 7.33 -11.44 10.43
C GLY A 89 7.33 -9.99 9.90
N PRO A 90 7.95 -9.73 8.73
CA PRO A 90 8.06 -8.37 8.18
C PRO A 90 6.72 -7.67 7.95
N ASN A 91 5.67 -8.40 7.56
CA ASN A 91 4.34 -7.84 7.31
C ASN A 91 3.75 -7.15 8.55
N VAL A 92 3.93 -7.72 9.75
CA VAL A 92 3.44 -7.08 11.00
C VAL A 92 4.39 -6.00 11.54
N GLN A 93 5.62 -5.92 11.03
CA GLN A 93 6.62 -4.91 11.42
C GLN A 93 6.72 -3.74 10.45
N SER A 94 6.06 -3.85 9.29
CA SER A 94 6.13 -2.91 8.18
C SER A 94 5.03 -1.86 8.30
N PHE A 95 5.21 -0.94 9.26
CA PHE A 95 4.30 0.17 9.54
C PHE A 95 5.05 1.43 9.96
N GLY A 96 4.38 2.57 9.92
CA GLY A 96 4.89 3.84 10.44
C GLY A 96 3.86 4.96 10.30
N ILE A 97 4.22 6.14 10.78
CA ILE A 97 3.48 7.37 10.56
C ILE A 97 4.12 8.08 9.37
N LEU A 98 3.38 8.23 8.27
CA LEU A 98 3.80 9.00 7.10
C LEU A 98 3.32 10.44 7.25
N ASP A 99 4.24 11.39 7.12
CA ASP A 99 3.94 12.80 6.93
C ASP A 99 3.99 13.16 5.45
N PHE A 100 2.85 13.47 4.85
CA PHE A 100 2.73 13.87 3.46
C PHE A 100 3.40 15.21 3.14
N LYS A 101 3.61 16.09 4.13
CA LYS A 101 4.28 17.39 3.91
C LYS A 101 5.80 17.24 3.83
N SER A 102 6.38 16.47 4.73
CA SER A 102 7.83 16.25 4.78
C SER A 102 8.29 15.03 3.98
N ALA A 103 7.37 14.17 3.56
CA ALA A 103 7.64 12.86 2.97
C ALA A 103 8.53 11.97 3.86
N ILE A 104 8.39 12.10 5.18
CA ILE A 104 9.11 11.31 6.18
C ILE A 104 8.17 10.27 6.77
N VAL A 105 8.71 9.06 6.99
CA VAL A 105 8.05 8.02 7.76
C VAL A 105 8.78 7.85 9.10
N SER A 106 8.02 7.86 10.20
CA SER A 106 8.54 7.60 11.54
C SER A 106 7.92 6.34 12.15
N LYS A 107 8.73 5.57 12.89
CA LYS A 107 8.23 4.52 13.79
C LYS A 107 8.29 5.04 15.24
N ASN A 108 7.39 4.59 16.11
CA ASN A 108 7.45 4.86 17.55
C ASN A 108 8.75 4.33 18.22
N VAL A 109 9.54 3.54 17.49
CA VAL A 109 10.88 3.09 17.86
C VAL A 109 11.93 3.98 17.16
N GLY A 110 12.06 5.24 17.60
CA GLY A 110 13.23 6.13 17.40
C GLY A 110 13.77 6.47 16.00
N GLY A 111 13.33 5.81 14.92
CA GLY A 111 13.88 5.96 13.57
C GLY A 111 13.03 6.82 12.66
N LYS A 112 13.66 7.83 12.03
CA LYS A 112 13.10 8.58 10.89
C LYS A 112 13.67 8.02 9.59
N LEU A 113 12.82 7.65 8.65
CA LEU A 113 13.19 7.19 7.31
C LEU A 113 12.55 8.10 6.27
N LYS A 114 13.22 8.34 5.14
CA LYS A 114 12.57 9.00 3.99
C LYS A 114 11.53 8.03 3.44
N SER A 115 10.34 8.51 3.06
CA SER A 115 9.28 7.65 2.50
C SER A 115 9.73 6.88 1.24
N ARG A 116 10.70 7.42 0.51
CA ARG A 116 11.32 6.78 -0.67
C ARG A 116 12.20 5.57 -0.34
N THR A 117 12.62 5.44 0.92
CA THR A 117 13.38 4.30 1.43
C THR A 117 12.38 3.39 2.17
N MET A 118 11.92 2.33 1.50
CA MET A 118 10.88 1.44 2.04
C MET A 118 11.23 0.92 3.44
N LEU A 119 10.20 0.74 4.27
CA LEU A 119 10.25 0.14 5.61
C LEU A 119 10.49 -1.38 5.62
N ARG A 120 11.18 -1.93 4.61
CA ARG A 120 11.59 -3.33 4.63
C ARG A 120 12.75 -3.46 5.62
N ASN A 121 12.43 -4.01 6.80
CA ASN A 121 13.43 -4.60 7.70
C ASN A 121 13.76 -6.00 7.18
#